data_AF-A0AAW2MCK7-F1
#
_entry.id   AF-A0AAW2MCK7-F1
#
_cell.length_a   1.000
_cell.length_b   1.000
_cell.length_c   1.000
_cell.angle_alpha   90.00
_cell.angle_beta   90.00
_cell.angle_gamma   90.00
#
_symmetry.space_group_name_H-M   'P 1'
#
loop_
_entity.id
_entity.type
_entity.pdbx_description
1 polymer ?
#
loop_
_entity_poly.entity_id
_entity_poly.type
_entity_poly.pdbx_seq_one_letter_code
_entity_poly.pdbx_strand_id
1 'polypeptide(L)'
;GNTFTWHNYSTDSQSLWKRLDRMLVNNKWLELWLGTQYVSANSRTSDHLPLVLKGELQNPPVMLSRHWASRILSHEDGVKLTRPVSVEEIKLAFFDIAEDKLPGPDGYTTAFYKAAWPVVCGEITRAIVDFFTNGQLLK
;
A
#
# COMPACT_ATOMS: atom_id res chain seq x y z
N GLY A 1 1.83 3.52 -19.38
CA GLY A 1 0.81 3.70 -18.32
C GLY A 1 0.97 5.08 -17.71
N ASN A 2 -0.08 5.59 -17.04
CA ASN A 2 -0.10 6.94 -16.47
C ASN A 2 1.08 7.19 -15.52
N THR A 3 1.60 8.42 -15.51
CA THR A 3 2.75 8.82 -14.67
C THR A 3 2.40 8.79 -13.18
N PHE A 4 1.17 9.17 -12.86
CA PHE A 4 0.58 9.19 -11.52
C PHE A 4 -0.65 8.31 -11.48
N THR A 5 -0.97 7.79 -10.29
CA THR A 5 -2.12 6.90 -10.08
C THR A 5 -3.03 7.39 -8.97
N TRP A 6 -2.68 8.50 -8.31
CA TRP A 6 -3.46 9.15 -7.28
C TRP A 6 -3.23 10.67 -7.30
N HIS A 7 -4.28 11.44 -6.99
CA HIS A 7 -4.25 12.89 -6.81
C HIS A 7 -5.08 13.27 -5.59
N ASN A 8 -4.67 14.30 -4.85
CA ASN A 8 -5.36 14.74 -3.64
C ASN A 8 -6.58 15.64 -3.90
N TYR A 9 -6.97 15.85 -5.16
CA TYR A 9 -8.05 16.74 -5.59
C TYR A 9 -7.88 18.21 -5.17
N SER A 10 -6.71 18.61 -4.68
CA SER A 10 -6.47 20.01 -4.35
C SER A 10 -6.36 20.86 -5.61
N THR A 11 -7.03 22.01 -5.62
CA THR A 11 -6.99 22.99 -6.70
C THR A 11 -5.98 24.11 -6.47
N ASP A 12 -5.22 24.03 -5.37
CA ASP A 12 -4.25 25.04 -4.95
C ASP A 12 -2.79 24.61 -5.20
N SER A 13 -1.85 25.42 -4.72
CA SER A 13 -0.41 25.13 -4.81
C SER A 13 0.03 23.88 -4.03
N GLN A 14 -0.85 23.26 -3.23
CA GLN A 14 -0.61 21.99 -2.54
C GLN A 14 -1.18 20.78 -3.29
N SER A 15 -1.47 20.92 -4.59
CA SER A 15 -1.81 19.79 -5.46
C SER A 15 -0.71 18.72 -5.44
N LEU A 16 -1.02 17.54 -4.89
CA LEU A 16 -0.10 16.41 -4.77
C LEU A 16 -0.51 15.30 -5.74
N TRP A 17 0.43 14.91 -6.61
CA TRP A 17 0.29 13.79 -7.52
C TRP A 17 1.24 12.67 -7.09
N LYS A 18 0.70 11.48 -6.81
CA LYS A 18 1.49 10.33 -6.35
C LYS A 18 1.26 9.14 -7.26
N ARG A 19 2.27 8.28 -7.36
CA ARG A 19 2.15 6.95 -7.95
C ARG A 19 2.18 5.93 -6.82
N LEU A 20 0.99 5.59 -6.34
CA LEU A 20 0.76 4.68 -5.21
C LEU A 20 0.63 3.23 -5.67
N ASP A 21 -0.02 2.99 -6.80
CA ASP A 21 -0.29 1.64 -7.28
C ASP A 21 0.97 1.04 -7.91
N ARG A 22 1.58 0.09 -7.19
CA ARG A 22 2.82 -0.59 -7.58
C ARG A 22 2.69 -2.08 -7.30
N MET A 23 3.26 -2.88 -8.19
CA MET A 23 3.45 -4.30 -7.94
C MET A 23 4.84 -4.53 -7.36
N LEU A 24 4.92 -5.24 -6.23
CA LEU A 24 6.17 -5.69 -5.65
C LEU A 24 6.31 -7.19 -5.89
N VAL A 25 7.46 -7.60 -6.44
CA VAL A 25 7.75 -9.00 -6.76
C VAL A 25 9.13 -9.37 -6.22
N ASN A 26 9.30 -10.62 -5.80
CA ASN A 26 10.59 -11.16 -5.39
C ASN A 26 11.25 -11.96 -6.52
N ASN A 27 12.51 -12.37 -6.32
CA ASN A 27 13.26 -13.11 -7.32
C ASN A 27 12.60 -14.44 -7.70
N LYS A 28 12.01 -15.15 -6.73
CA LYS A 28 11.28 -16.40 -6.97
C LYS A 28 10.10 -16.21 -7.93
N TRP A 29 9.35 -15.12 -7.76
CA TRP A 29 8.26 -14.79 -8.68
C TRP A 29 8.79 -14.48 -10.09
N LEU A 30 9.89 -13.73 -10.20
CA LEU A 30 10.50 -13.41 -11.50
C LEU A 30 11.03 -14.65 -12.23
N GLU A 31 11.51 -15.65 -11.50
CA GLU A 31 11.97 -16.94 -12.06
C GLU A 31 10.81 -17.79 -12.58
N LEU A 32 9.69 -17.81 -11.86
CA LEU A 32 8.51 -18.59 -12.25
C LEU A 32 7.72 -17.96 -13.40
N TRP A 33 7.80 -16.63 -13.54
CA TRP A 33 6.91 -15.84 -14.40
C TRP A 33 7.68 -14.90 -15.35
N LEU A 34 8.70 -15.45 -16.04
CA LEU A 34 9.68 -14.72 -16.85
C LEU A 34 9.11 -13.82 -17.97
N GLY A 35 7.88 -14.06 -18.43
CA GLY A 35 7.20 -13.27 -19.47
C GLY A 35 6.19 -12.24 -18.95
N THR A 36 6.06 -12.08 -17.64
CA THR A 36 4.97 -11.30 -17.08
C THR A 36 5.29 -9.82 -17.09
N GLN A 37 4.30 -9.02 -17.47
CA GLN A 37 4.30 -7.56 -17.44
C GLN A 37 3.08 -7.09 -16.65
N TYR A 38 3.12 -5.88 -16.12
CA TYR A 38 1.93 -5.24 -15.56
C TYR A 38 1.68 -3.88 -16.20
N VAL A 39 0.41 -3.52 -16.33
CA VAL A 39 -0.02 -2.20 -16.82
C VAL A 39 -1.10 -1.64 -15.93
N SER A 40 -1.02 -0.35 -15.60
CA SER A 40 -2.15 0.37 -15.00
C SER A 40 -3.21 0.59 -16.08
N ALA A 41 -4.41 0.05 -15.88
CA ALA A 41 -5.56 0.27 -16.74
C ALA A 41 -6.26 1.59 -16.41
N ASN A 42 -7.09 2.08 -17.34
CA ASN A 42 -7.82 3.32 -17.15
C ASN A 42 -9.02 3.11 -16.23
N SER A 43 -9.16 3.99 -15.24
CA SER A 43 -10.38 4.12 -14.44
C SER A 43 -11.16 5.34 -14.93
N ARG A 44 -12.49 5.20 -15.07
CA ARG A 44 -13.37 6.34 -15.43
C ARG A 44 -13.97 7.03 -14.20
N THR A 45 -14.05 6.32 -13.08
CA THR A 45 -14.88 6.71 -11.92
C THR A 45 -14.23 6.44 -10.57
N SER A 46 -13.04 5.84 -10.54
CA SER A 46 -12.26 5.61 -9.31
C SER A 46 -10.95 6.39 -9.37
N ASP A 47 -10.56 6.92 -8.22
CA ASP A 47 -9.28 7.55 -7.91
C ASP A 47 -8.09 6.57 -7.86
N HIS A 48 -8.35 5.28 -8.09
CA HIS A 48 -7.35 4.23 -8.27
C HIS A 48 -7.35 3.69 -9.70
N LEU A 49 -6.15 3.35 -10.22
CA LEU A 49 -5.99 2.69 -11.52
C LEU A 49 -5.72 1.19 -11.33
N PRO A 50 -6.59 0.28 -11.82
CA PRO A 50 -6.37 -1.14 -11.62
C PRO A 50 -5.05 -1.59 -12.28
N LEU A 51 -4.25 -2.36 -11.53
CA LEU A 51 -3.04 -2.98 -12.07
C LEU A 51 -3.41 -4.31 -12.72
N VAL A 52 -3.18 -4.40 -14.04
CA VAL A 52 -3.45 -5.59 -14.83
C VAL A 52 -2.16 -6.34 -15.07
N LEU A 53 -2.08 -7.57 -14.56
CA LEU A 53 -1.01 -8.50 -14.86
C LEU A 53 -1.27 -9.18 -16.21
N LYS A 54 -0.28 -9.14 -17.10
CA LYS A 54 -0.32 -9.78 -18.42
C LYS A 54 0.84 -10.77 -18.50
N GLY A 55 0.55 -12.03 -18.77
CA GLY A 55 1.56 -13.06 -19.05
C GLY A 55 1.04 -14.02 -20.11
N GLU A 56 1.93 -14.47 -20.99
CA GLU A 56 1.63 -15.58 -21.90
C GLU A 56 1.87 -16.90 -21.16
N LEU A 57 0.86 -17.76 -21.09
CA LEU A 57 0.98 -19.10 -20.47
C LEU A 57 1.75 -20.10 -21.34
N GLN A 58 2.12 -19.77 -22.58
CA GLN A 58 2.79 -20.68 -23.50
C GLN A 58 3.63 -19.89 -24.51
N ASN A 59 4.91 -19.72 -24.18
CA ASN A 59 6.09 -19.69 -25.05
C ASN A 59 7.23 -19.04 -24.25
N PRO A 60 8.44 -19.61 -24.21
CA PRO A 60 9.52 -19.01 -23.43
C PRO A 60 9.87 -17.68 -24.11
N PRO A 61 9.75 -16.51 -23.44
CA PRO A 61 10.24 -15.30 -24.04
C PRO A 61 11.76 -15.33 -23.96
N VAL A 62 12.39 -15.16 -25.13
CA VAL A 62 13.74 -14.59 -25.29
C VAL A 62 13.96 -13.57 -24.18
N MET A 63 15.10 -13.62 -23.49
CA MET A 63 15.49 -12.77 -22.36
C MET A 63 15.10 -11.29 -22.58
N LEU A 64 13.85 -10.92 -22.26
CA LEU A 64 13.36 -9.57 -22.36
C LEU A 64 13.93 -8.84 -21.17
N SER A 65 14.69 -7.79 -21.45
CA SER A 65 15.21 -6.86 -20.46
C SER A 65 14.14 -6.54 -19.40
N ARG A 66 14.48 -6.73 -18.12
CA ARG A 66 13.62 -6.52 -16.96
C ARG A 66 13.29 -5.04 -16.68
N HIS A 67 13.18 -4.20 -17.72
CA HIS A 67 13.06 -2.75 -17.61
C HIS A 67 11.81 -2.30 -16.81
N TRP A 68 10.76 -3.13 -16.75
CA TRP A 68 9.59 -2.84 -15.91
C TRP A 68 9.86 -3.04 -14.40
N ALA A 69 10.80 -3.93 -14.04
CA ALA A 69 11.25 -4.19 -12.67
C ALA A 69 12.49 -3.33 -12.32
N SER A 70 12.58 -2.13 -12.89
CA SER A 70 13.77 -1.26 -12.82
C SER A 70 14.04 -0.64 -11.44
N ARG A 71 13.11 -0.75 -10.50
CA ARG A 71 13.29 -0.29 -9.12
C ARG A 71 13.47 -1.48 -8.19
N ILE A 72 14.72 -1.91 -8.08
CA ILE A 72 15.13 -2.92 -7.11
C ILE A 72 15.19 -2.23 -5.75
N LEU A 73 14.43 -2.73 -4.78
CA LEU A 73 14.53 -2.28 -3.40
C LEU A 73 15.90 -2.65 -2.84
N SER A 74 16.46 -1.78 -2.00
CA SER A 74 17.68 -2.13 -1.29
C SER A 74 17.40 -3.30 -0.31
N HIS A 75 18.46 -4.00 0.10
CA HIS A 75 18.31 -5.02 1.14
C HIS A 75 17.72 -4.43 2.43
N GLU A 76 18.12 -3.20 2.78
CA GLU A 76 17.60 -2.49 3.94
C GLU A 76 16.10 -2.20 3.82
N ASP A 77 15.63 -1.74 2.64
CA ASP A 77 14.20 -1.54 2.39
C ASP A 77 13.43 -2.85 2.48
N GLY A 78 14.00 -3.94 1.94
CA GLY A 78 13.43 -5.28 2.04
C GLY A 78 13.24 -5.69 3.51
N VAL A 79 14.28 -5.54 4.33
CA VAL A 79 14.22 -5.83 5.77
C VAL A 79 13.17 -4.96 6.48
N LYS A 80 13.11 -3.66 6.16
CA LYS A 80 12.10 -2.74 6.72
C LYS A 80 10.67 -3.11 6.33
N LEU A 81 10.44 -3.63 5.12
CA LEU A 81 9.11 -4.04 4.67
C LEU A 81 8.67 -5.39 5.25
N THR A 82 9.61 -6.27 5.59
CA THR A 82 9.29 -7.63 6.08
C THR A 82 9.35 -7.78 7.59
N ARG A 83 9.92 -6.82 8.32
CA ARG A 83 9.99 -6.88 9.78
C ARG A 83 8.59 -6.72 10.41
N PRO A 84 8.40 -7.20 11.65
CA PRO A 84 7.19 -6.92 12.41
C PRO A 84 6.92 -5.41 12.53
N VAL A 85 5.64 -5.05 12.45
CA VAL A 85 5.17 -3.67 12.67
C VAL A 85 5.40 -3.30 14.13
N SER A 86 5.97 -2.11 14.38
CA SER A 86 6.22 -1.62 15.73
C SER A 86 5.07 -0.77 16.28
N VAL A 87 4.96 -0.69 17.61
CA VAL A 87 3.96 0.17 18.28
C VAL A 87 4.17 1.64 17.93
N GLU A 88 5.42 2.06 17.75
CA GLU A 88 5.80 3.42 17.35
C GLU A 88 5.33 3.72 15.93
N GLU A 89 5.51 2.79 14.99
CA GLU A 89 4.99 2.94 13.62
C GLU A 89 3.48 3.05 13.60
N ILE A 90 2.80 2.22 14.38
CA ILE A 90 1.34 2.26 14.52
C ILE A 90 0.91 3.62 15.04
N LYS A 91 1.56 4.12 16.09
CA LYS A 91 1.25 5.43 16.66
C LYS A 91 1.47 6.54 15.64
N LEU A 92 2.63 6.56 14.98
CA LEU A 92 2.93 7.59 13.98
C LEU A 92 1.91 7.58 12.84
N ALA A 93 1.61 6.40 12.28
CA ALA A 93 0.62 6.25 11.23
C ALA A 93 -0.79 6.67 11.69
N PHE A 94 -1.17 6.29 12.92
CA PHE A 94 -2.47 6.65 13.49
C PHE A 94 -2.61 8.17 13.68
N PHE A 95 -1.56 8.84 14.16
CA PHE A 95 -1.58 10.28 14.40
C PHE A 95 -1.49 11.12 13.12
N ASP A 96 -0.99 10.54 12.03
CA ASP A 96 -0.97 11.16 10.69
C ASP A 96 -2.37 11.23 10.04
N ILE A 97 -3.34 10.46 10.54
CA ILE A 97 -4.72 10.50 10.03
C ILE A 97 -5.36 11.86 10.37
N ALA A 98 -5.90 12.55 9.37
CA ALA A 98 -6.58 13.83 9.57
C ALA A 98 -7.82 13.70 10.48
N GLU A 99 -8.05 14.70 11.32
CA GLU A 99 -9.11 14.66 12.35
C GLU A 99 -10.52 14.84 11.79
N ASP A 100 -10.63 15.48 10.63
CA ASP A 100 -11.87 15.78 9.91
C ASP A 100 -12.35 14.62 9.02
N LYS A 101 -11.71 13.44 9.12
CA LYS A 101 -12.18 12.24 8.44
C LYS A 101 -13.55 11.81 8.98
N LEU A 102 -14.39 11.32 8.07
CA LEU A 102 -15.73 10.86 8.40
C LEU A 102 -15.68 9.78 9.49
N PRO A 103 -16.62 9.79 10.45
CA PRO A 103 -16.67 8.82 11.52
C PRO A 103 -16.90 7.41 10.97
N GLY A 104 -16.43 6.42 11.72
CA GLY A 104 -16.72 5.01 11.44
C GLY A 104 -18.21 4.68 11.67
N PRO A 105 -18.61 3.42 11.45
CA PRO A 105 -19.97 2.94 11.77
C PRO A 105 -20.37 3.13 13.24
N ASP A 106 -19.41 3.33 14.13
CA ASP A 106 -19.58 3.63 15.56
C ASP A 106 -19.89 5.09 15.86
N GLY A 107 -19.75 6.00 14.89
CA GLY A 107 -20.00 7.43 15.05
C GLY A 107 -18.83 8.22 15.65
N TYR A 108 -17.68 7.60 15.94
CA TYR A 108 -16.52 8.31 16.49
C TYR A 108 -15.54 8.74 15.40
N THR A 109 -14.99 9.95 15.53
CA THR A 109 -13.98 10.50 14.60
C THR A 109 -12.57 10.13 15.03
N THR A 110 -11.60 10.30 14.13
CA THR A 110 -10.17 10.14 14.46
C THR A 110 -9.74 11.04 15.63
N ALA A 111 -10.31 12.25 15.75
CA ALA A 111 -10.06 13.18 16.86
C ALA A 111 -10.38 12.56 18.23
N PHE A 112 -11.51 11.85 18.35
CA PHE A 112 -11.90 11.16 19.57
C PHE A 112 -10.85 10.13 19.98
N TYR A 113 -10.43 9.26 19.05
CA TYR A 113 -9.45 8.22 19.35
C TYR A 113 -8.05 8.77 19.64
N LYS A 114 -7.65 9.87 18.98
CA LYS A 114 -6.41 10.58 19.31
C LYS A 114 -6.43 11.12 20.74
N ALA A 115 -7.55 11.73 21.16
CA ALA A 115 -7.73 12.20 22.52
C ALA A 115 -7.78 11.05 23.54
N ALA A 116 -8.44 9.94 23.19
CA ALA A 116 -8.56 8.75 24.03
C ALA A 116 -7.32 7.85 24.00
N TRP A 117 -6.28 8.18 23.22
CA TRP A 117 -5.10 7.33 23.02
C TRP A 117 -4.49 6.77 24.30
N PRO A 118 -4.34 7.52 25.42
CA PRO A 118 -3.81 6.96 26.67
C PRO A 118 -4.61 5.78 27.23
N VAL A 119 -5.89 5.67 26.87
CA VAL A 119 -6.80 4.61 27.31
C VAL A 119 -6.83 3.46 26.30
N VAL A 120 -7.01 3.77 25.01
CA VAL A 120 -7.30 2.75 23.97
C VAL A 120 -6.06 2.22 23.25
N CYS A 121 -4.88 2.84 23.41
CA CYS A 121 -3.70 2.50 22.61
C CYS A 121 -3.27 1.04 22.73
N GLY A 122 -3.40 0.45 23.91
CA GLY A 122 -3.03 -0.94 24.16
C GLY A 122 -3.87 -1.94 23.37
N GLU A 123 -5.17 -1.67 23.20
CA GLU A 123 -6.08 -2.53 22.45
C GLU A 123 -5.91 -2.34 20.94
N ILE A 124 -5.84 -1.07 20.49
CA ILE A 124 -5.63 -0.72 19.09
C ILE A 124 -4.32 -1.33 18.56
N THR A 125 -3.22 -1.12 19.28
CA THR A 125 -1.90 -1.61 18.85
C THR A 125 -1.85 -3.14 18.82
N ARG A 126 -2.43 -3.80 19.83
CA ARG A 126 -2.52 -5.27 19.87
C ARG A 126 -3.32 -5.82 18.70
N ALA A 127 -4.49 -5.23 18.41
CA ALA A 127 -5.32 -5.65 17.28
C ALA A 127 -4.60 -5.50 15.93
N ILE A 128 -3.87 -4.39 15.74
CA ILE A 128 -3.11 -4.16 14.51
C ILE A 128 -1.94 -5.15 14.39
N VAL A 129 -1.16 -5.35 15.45
CA VAL A 129 -0.06 -6.32 15.45
C VAL A 129 -0.57 -7.74 15.17
N ASP A 130 -1.70 -8.12 15.78
CA ASP A 130 -2.32 -9.43 15.56
C ASP A 130 -2.76 -9.60 14.10
N PHE A 131 -3.38 -8.57 13.51
CA PHE A 131 -3.74 -8.56 12.09
C PHE A 131 -2.52 -8.76 11.18
N PHE A 132 -1.41 -8.05 11.42
CA PHE A 132 -0.19 -8.19 10.61
C PHE A 132 0.51 -9.54 10.82
N THR A 133 0.24 -10.23 11.93
CA THR A 133 0.80 -11.55 12.23
C THR A 133 -0.05 -12.67 11.62
N ASN A 134 -1.37 -12.57 11.70
CA ASN A 134 -2.30 -13.66 11.40
C ASN A 134 -3.16 -13.43 10.15
N GLY A 135 -3.17 -12.21 9.61
CA GLY A 135 -4.00 -11.83 8.45
C GLY A 135 -5.50 -11.78 8.72
N GLN A 136 -5.92 -11.80 9.99
CA GLN A 136 -7.33 -11.82 10.39
C GLN A 136 -7.68 -10.58 11.20
N LEU A 137 -8.78 -9.92 10.83
CA LEU A 137 -9.37 -8.88 11.67
C LEU A 137 -10.13 -9.55 12.82
N LEU A 138 -10.07 -8.94 14.00
CA LEU A 138 -10.88 -9.34 15.14
C LEU A 138 -12.36 -9.28 14.73
N LYS A 139 -13.10 -10.36 15.02
CA LYS A 139 -14.54 -10.48 14.74
C LYS A 139 -15.37 -9.85 15.84
#